data_AF-A0A087GP00-F1
#
_entry.id   AF-A0A087GP00-F1
#
_cell.length_a   1.000
_cell.length_b   1.000
_cell.length_c   1.000
_cell.angle_alpha   90.00
_cell.angle_beta   90.00
_cell.angle_gamma   90.00
#
_symmetry.space_group_name_H-M   'P 1'
#
loop_
_entity.id
_entity.type
_entity.pdbx_description
1 polymer ?
#
loop_
_entity_poly.entity_id
_entity_poly.type
_entity_poly.pdbx_seq_one_letter_code
_entity_poly.pdbx_strand_id
1 'polypeptide(L)'
;MLNERINVFVDEMELRSRELNHIFNRIEESRVAVTIFSEKYTESTWCLDELAKMKERVDQGKLQVIPIFFNVKTCDVKLLRGNFGDNFRSLRDIHGRDVSNKFGEGNH
;
A
#
# COMPACT_ATOMS: atom_id res chain seq x y z
N MET A 1 -22.06 20.75 3.10
CA MET A 1 -22.66 20.08 1.94
C MET A 1 -21.65 19.09 1.38
N LEU A 2 -21.78 17.80 1.67
CA LEU A 2 -21.09 16.71 0.95
C LEU A 2 -22.15 16.07 0.07
N ASN A 3 -22.33 16.62 -1.12
CA ASN A 3 -23.39 16.22 -2.03
C ASN A 3 -22.79 15.79 -3.36
N GLU A 4 -21.94 14.77 -3.30
CA GLU A 4 -21.45 14.07 -4.48
C GLU A 4 -21.48 12.58 -4.17
N ARG A 5 -21.99 11.78 -5.11
CA ARG A 5 -22.21 10.33 -4.98
C ARG A 5 -20.89 9.55 -4.99
N ILE A 6 -19.95 9.94 -4.13
CA ILE A 6 -18.63 9.32 -3.99
C ILE A 6 -18.73 8.34 -2.82
N ASN A 7 -18.66 7.04 -3.14
CA ASN A 7 -18.54 6.00 -2.13
C ASN A 7 -17.09 5.98 -1.63
N VAL A 8 -16.88 6.23 -0.34
CA VAL A 8 -15.55 6.27 0.28
C VAL A 8 -15.40 5.09 1.22
N PHE A 9 -14.27 4.39 1.11
CA PHE A 9 -13.83 3.42 2.09
C PHE A 9 -12.55 3.93 2.74
N VAL A 10 -12.52 3.93 4.06
CA VAL A 10 -11.33 4.22 4.85
C VAL A 10 -10.89 2.91 5.48
N ASP A 11 -9.61 2.60 5.28
CA ASP A 11 -9.01 1.43 5.86
C ASP A 11 -8.59 1.72 7.31
N GLU A 12 -9.21 1.00 8.26
CA GLU A 12 -8.88 1.07 9.68
C GLU A 12 -7.83 0.01 10.00
N MET A 13 -6.58 0.43 10.18
CA MET A 13 -5.42 -0.48 10.37
C MET A 13 -5.53 -1.42 11.59
N GLU A 14 -6.45 -1.19 12.52
CA GLU A 14 -6.48 -1.85 13.84
C GLU A 14 -7.30 -3.17 13.92
N LEU A 15 -8.04 -3.58 12.88
CA LEU A 15 -9.00 -4.71 12.98
C LEU A 15 -8.74 -5.84 11.96
N ARG A 16 -7.55 -6.47 11.94
CA ARG A 16 -7.14 -7.33 10.80
C ARG A 16 -6.87 -8.80 11.11
N SER A 17 -7.95 -9.60 11.18
CA SER A 17 -7.82 -11.04 10.88
C SER A 17 -8.93 -11.63 9.99
N ARG A 18 -10.05 -10.91 9.76
CA ARG A 18 -11.17 -11.40 8.92
C ARG A 18 -11.45 -10.58 7.65
N GLU A 19 -10.74 -9.47 7.43
CA GLU A 19 -11.18 -8.44 6.46
C GLU A 19 -10.26 -8.22 5.24
N LEU A 20 -9.16 -8.96 5.07
CA LEU A 20 -8.26 -8.75 3.92
C LEU A 20 -8.95 -8.93 2.56
N ASN A 21 -9.77 -9.97 2.45
CA ASN A 21 -10.58 -10.20 1.25
C ASN A 21 -11.52 -9.02 0.98
N HIS A 22 -12.06 -8.41 2.04
CA HIS A 22 -12.96 -7.27 1.92
C HIS A 22 -12.22 -6.01 1.44
N ILE A 23 -10.99 -5.77 1.92
CA ILE A 23 -10.15 -4.65 1.46
C ILE A 23 -9.74 -4.85 -0.01
N PHE A 24 -9.32 -6.05 -0.41
CA PHE A 24 -8.97 -6.32 -1.81
C PHE A 24 -10.16 -6.18 -2.76
N ASN A 25 -11.34 -6.69 -2.38
CA ASN A 25 -12.56 -6.50 -3.16
C ASN A 25 -12.87 -5.01 -3.33
N ARG A 26 -12.71 -4.20 -2.28
CA ARG A 26 -12.91 -2.75 -2.37
C ARG A 26 -11.91 -2.07 -3.28
N ILE A 27 -10.65 -2.47 -3.26
CA ILE A 27 -9.63 -1.97 -4.21
C ILE A 27 -10.02 -2.35 -5.65
N GLU A 28 -10.56 -3.55 -5.87
CA GLU A 28 -11.01 -3.98 -7.18
C GLU A 28 -12.23 -3.21 -7.68
N GLU A 29 -13.19 -2.92 -6.80
CA GLU A 29 -14.40 -2.14 -7.11
C GLU A 29 -14.14 -0.64 -7.25
N SER A 30 -13.01 -0.15 -6.73
CA SER A 30 -12.66 1.27 -6.72
C SER A 30 -12.11 1.74 -8.07
N ARG A 31 -12.44 2.99 -8.42
CA ARG A 31 -11.87 3.71 -9.57
C ARG A 31 -10.71 4.62 -9.19
N VAL A 32 -10.69 5.09 -7.95
CA VAL A 32 -9.65 5.95 -7.38
C VAL A 32 -9.28 5.40 -6.00
N ALA A 33 -7.98 5.33 -5.71
CA ALA A 33 -7.46 5.04 -4.37
C ALA A 33 -6.54 6.18 -3.91
N VAL A 34 -6.66 6.55 -2.65
CA VAL A 34 -5.75 7.50 -2.00
C VAL A 34 -4.86 6.70 -1.07
N THR A 35 -3.54 6.71 -1.31
CA THR A 35 -2.57 6.02 -0.46
C THR A 35 -1.76 7.02 0.35
N ILE A 36 -1.61 6.78 1.66
CA ILE A 36 -0.90 7.67 2.57
C ILE A 36 0.42 7.01 2.96
N PHE A 37 1.50 7.44 2.32
CA PHE A 37 2.85 7.02 2.69
C PHE A 37 3.29 7.75 3.95
N SER A 38 3.56 6.99 5.00
CA SER A 38 4.20 7.43 6.24
C SER A 38 5.33 6.45 6.60
N GLU A 39 6.18 6.78 7.58
CA GLU A 39 7.23 5.85 8.03
C GLU A 39 6.67 4.49 8.49
N LYS A 40 5.47 4.51 9.08
CA LYS A 40 4.74 3.31 9.55
C LYS A 40 4.16 2.47 8.42
N TYR A 41 4.02 3.03 7.21
CA TYR A 41 3.49 2.29 6.06
C TYR A 41 4.35 1.05 5.76
N THR A 42 5.66 1.18 5.90
CA THR A 42 6.64 0.11 5.68
C THR A 42 6.90 -0.77 6.90
N GLU A 43 6.15 -0.59 7.98
CA GLU A 43 6.18 -1.46 9.17
C GLU A 43 5.09 -2.54 9.13
N SER A 44 4.14 -2.44 8.19
CA SER A 44 2.99 -3.35 8.04
C SER A 44 3.08 -4.15 6.74
N THR A 45 3.12 -5.48 6.84
CA THR A 45 3.05 -6.36 5.65
C THR A 45 1.75 -6.18 4.89
N TRP A 46 0.67 -5.83 5.58
CA TRP A 46 -0.63 -5.59 4.96
C TRP A 46 -0.68 -4.30 4.13
N CYS A 47 0.00 -3.24 4.56
CA CYS A 47 0.12 -2.04 3.72
C CYS A 47 0.85 -2.36 2.42
N LEU A 48 1.84 -3.27 2.48
CA LEU A 48 2.54 -3.74 1.28
C LEU A 48 1.65 -4.63 0.39
N ASP A 49 0.77 -5.43 0.97
CA ASP A 49 -0.24 -6.20 0.22
C ASP A 49 -1.22 -5.30 -0.53
N GLU A 50 -1.76 -4.29 0.15
CA GLU A 50 -2.63 -3.29 -0.45
C GLU A 50 -1.90 -2.53 -1.56
N LEU A 51 -0.64 -2.16 -1.35
CA LEU A 51 0.18 -1.50 -2.36
C LEU A 51 0.38 -2.39 -3.60
N ALA A 52 0.68 -3.67 -3.40
CA ALA A 52 0.84 -4.64 -4.49
C ALA A 52 -0.47 -4.81 -5.27
N LYS A 53 -1.62 -4.90 -4.56
CA LYS A 53 -2.93 -4.99 -5.22
C LYS A 53 -3.29 -3.72 -5.99
N MET A 54 -3.04 -2.54 -5.43
CA MET A 54 -3.23 -1.28 -6.13
C MET A 54 -2.34 -1.19 -7.39
N LYS A 55 -1.07 -1.60 -7.28
CA LYS A 55 -0.13 -1.67 -8.41
C LYS A 55 -0.68 -2.56 -9.54
N GLU A 56 -1.16 -3.75 -9.22
CA GLU A 56 -1.80 -4.67 -10.18
C GLU A 56 -2.96 -3.99 -10.93
N ARG A 57 -3.83 -3.27 -10.20
CA ARG A 57 -5.00 -2.58 -10.78
C ARG A 57 -4.62 -1.36 -11.62
N VAL A 58 -3.58 -0.62 -11.21
CA VAL A 58 -3.02 0.50 -11.98
C VAL A 58 -2.42 -0.01 -13.29
N ASP A 59 -1.66 -1.12 -13.24
CA ASP A 59 -1.05 -1.73 -14.44
C ASP A 59 -2.11 -2.26 -15.41
N GLN A 60 -3.28 -2.67 -14.90
CA GLN A 60 -4.46 -3.02 -15.71
C GLN A 60 -5.24 -1.80 -16.24
N GLY A 61 -4.88 -0.57 -15.87
CA GLY A 61 -5.59 0.66 -16.22
C GLY A 61 -6.96 0.80 -15.54
N LYS A 62 -7.22 0.06 -14.47
CA LYS A 62 -8.52 -0.01 -13.79
C LYS A 62 -8.63 0.87 -12.55
N LEU A 63 -7.50 1.37 -12.04
CA LEU A 63 -7.42 2.18 -10.83
C LEU A 63 -6.49 3.37 -11.04
N GLN A 64 -6.92 4.55 -10.60
CA GLN A 64 -6.06 5.72 -10.45
C GLN A 64 -5.62 5.84 -8.98
N VAL A 65 -4.31 5.97 -8.73
CA VAL A 65 -3.77 6.14 -7.37
C VAL A 65 -3.30 7.57 -7.16
N ILE A 66 -3.72 8.18 -6.04
CA ILE A 66 -3.28 9.50 -5.59
C ILE A 66 -2.44 9.31 -4.33
N PRO A 67 -1.11 9.52 -4.39
CA PRO A 67 -0.24 9.38 -3.23
C PRO A 67 -0.23 10.64 -2.38
N ILE A 68 -0.34 10.47 -1.07
CA ILE A 68 -0.13 11.49 -0.02
C ILE A 68 1.13 11.10 0.75
N PHE A 69 2.05 12.04 0.94
CA PHE A 69 3.29 11.82 1.67
C PHE A 69 3.18 12.51 3.03
N PHE A 70 2.93 11.73 4.08
CA PHE A 70 2.74 12.21 5.44
C PHE A 70 4.01 12.01 6.27
N ASN A 71 4.64 13.13 6.66
CA ASN A 71 5.87 13.14 7.46
C ASN A 71 7.02 12.28 6.89
N VAL A 72 7.06 12.12 5.57
CA VAL A 72 8.13 11.42 4.85
C VAL A 72 8.58 12.25 3.66
N LYS A 73 9.86 12.14 3.29
CA LYS A 73 10.35 12.76 2.06
C LYS A 73 9.94 11.92 0.86
N THR A 74 9.47 12.57 -0.19
CA THR A 74 9.09 11.89 -1.44
C THR A 74 10.26 11.12 -2.07
N CYS A 75 11.50 11.61 -1.93
CA CYS A 75 12.69 10.93 -2.40
C CYS A 75 12.96 9.62 -1.65
N ASP A 76 12.67 9.59 -0.35
CA ASP A 76 12.90 8.43 0.52
C ASP A 76 11.91 7.31 0.18
N VAL A 77 10.66 7.66 -0.12
CA VAL A 77 9.65 6.70 -0.61
C VAL A 77 10.01 6.18 -2.00
N LYS A 78 10.32 7.07 -2.95
CA LYS A 78 10.61 6.68 -4.34
C LYS A 78 11.87 5.84 -4.50
N LEU A 79 12.89 6.10 -3.69
CA LEU A 79 14.20 5.44 -3.77
C LEU A 79 14.40 4.37 -2.69
N LEU A 80 13.39 4.12 -1.84
CA LEU A 80 13.48 3.25 -0.66
C LEU A 80 14.71 3.57 0.22
N ARG A 81 14.83 4.84 0.61
CA ARG A 81 15.92 5.38 1.44
C ARG A 81 15.40 5.92 2.77
N GLY A 82 16.33 6.30 3.65
CA GLY A 82 16.02 6.77 5.00
C GLY A 82 15.23 5.76 5.81
N ASN A 83 14.53 6.24 6.85
CA ASN A 83 13.72 5.41 7.74
C ASN A 83 12.68 4.57 6.98
N PHE A 84 12.06 5.13 5.93
CA PHE A 84 11.09 4.40 5.11
C PHE A 84 11.72 3.16 4.45
N GLY A 85 12.91 3.32 3.84
CA GLY A 85 13.66 2.22 3.27
C GLY A 85 14.19 1.23 4.30
N ASP A 86 14.67 1.71 5.45
CA ASP A 86 15.19 0.88 6.54
C ASP A 86 14.09 0.01 7.16
N ASN A 87 12.91 0.58 7.38
CA ASN A 87 11.72 -0.13 7.83
C ASN A 87 11.29 -1.20 6.81
N PHE A 88 11.26 -0.85 5.52
CA PHE A 88 10.93 -1.81 4.46
C PHE A 88 11.91 -3.00 4.42
N ARG A 89 13.22 -2.73 4.50
CA ARG A 89 14.25 -3.78 4.55
C ARG A 89 14.11 -4.65 5.79
N SER A 90 13.90 -4.04 6.95
CA SER A 90 13.69 -4.77 8.21
C SER A 90 12.47 -5.68 8.14
N LEU A 91 11.35 -5.18 7.60
CA LEU A 91 10.14 -5.95 7.41
C LEU A 91 10.35 -7.12 6.44
N ARG A 92 11.10 -6.88 5.35
CA ARG A 92 11.53 -7.92 4.41
C ARG A 92 12.45 -8.93 5.08
N ASP A 93 13.37 -8.55 5.95
CA ASP A 93 14.26 -9.54 6.59
C ASP A 93 13.47 -10.47 7.53
N ILE A 94 12.43 -9.94 8.18
CA ILE A 94 11.52 -10.72 9.04
C ILE A 94 10.56 -11.60 8.21
N HIS A 95 10.02 -11.07 7.10
CA HIS A 95 8.95 -11.70 6.30
C HIS A 95 9.38 -12.02 4.85
N GLY A 96 10.66 -12.29 4.60
CA GLY A 96 11.27 -12.15 3.27
C GLY A 96 10.67 -12.95 2.14
N ARG A 97 10.14 -14.14 2.43
CA ARG A 97 9.41 -14.93 1.42
C ARG A 97 8.12 -14.26 0.98
N ASP A 98 7.41 -13.59 1.90
CA ASP A 98 6.14 -12.94 1.62
C ASP A 98 6.34 -11.61 0.89
N VAL A 99 7.28 -10.78 1.34
CA VAL A 99 7.55 -9.47 0.71
C VAL A 99 8.17 -9.62 -0.69
N SER A 100 9.11 -10.54 -0.89
CA SER A 100 9.78 -10.70 -2.19
C SER A 100 8.84 -11.22 -3.27
N ASN A 101 7.90 -12.10 -2.91
CA ASN A 101 6.88 -12.60 -3.83
C ASN A 101 5.91 -11.51 -4.30
N LYS A 102 5.68 -10.46 -3.49
CA LYS A 102 4.75 -9.36 -3.81
C LYS A 102 5.28 -8.38 -4.84
N PHE A 103 6.60 -8.13 -4.84
CA PHE A 103 7.23 -7.12 -5.69
C PHE A 103 8.12 -7.69 -6.79
N GLY A 104 8.22 -9.02 -6.89
CA GLY A 104 8.92 -9.68 -8.01
C GLY A 104 10.42 -9.44 -8.05
N GLU A 105 11.05 -9.08 -6.93
CA GLU A 105 12.51 -8.98 -6.84
C GLU A 105 13.10 -10.38 -6.57
N GLY A 106 13.08 -11.22 -7.61
CA GLY A 106 13.86 -12.45 -7.68
C GLY A 106 15.23 -12.16 -8.25
N ASN A 107 16.26 -12.33 -7.41
CA ASN A 107 17.68 -12.54 -7.73
C ASN A 107 18.38 -11.53 -8.67
N HIS A 108 19.26 -10.73 -8.06
CA HIS A 108 20.57 -10.45 -8.64
C HIS A 108 21.65 -10.81 -7.62
#